data_AF-A0A1H3NA74-F1
#
_entry.id   AF-A0A1H3NA74-F1
#
_cell.length_a   1.000
_cell.length_b   1.000
_cell.length_c   1.000
_cell.angle_alpha   90.00
_cell.angle_beta   90.00
_cell.angle_gamma   90.00
#
_symmetry.space_group_name_H-M   'P 1'
#
loop_
_entity.id
_entity.type
_entity.pdbx_description
1 polymer ?
#
loop_
_entity_poly.entity_id
_entity_poly.type
_entity_poly.pdbx_seq_one_letter_code
_entity_poly.pdbx_strand_id
1 'polypeptide(L)'
;MLMICLAVTGCSIGKQNNAQEKPEQKNISMRNVNYQANNNKPNEKVADHLASLASSIPGVKDATAVVIGKYAVVGIDVKAKLDRSRVESIKYSVAESLKHDPNGANAVVVADIDTYERLKQMGNQIKRGNTGEGILEELAAIVGRVMPQVPNDLIENKETNPIKANDKQLPKDEENELRKEQEDQSNNHLKR
;
A
#
# COMPACT_ATOMS: atom_id res chain seq x y z
N MET A 1 11.20 4.89 74.22
CA MET A 1 11.93 6.14 73.91
C MET A 1 13.20 5.70 73.19
N LEU A 2 13.55 6.09 71.98
CA LEU A 2 13.05 7.02 70.98
C LEU A 2 14.20 7.05 69.96
N MET A 3 13.93 6.99 68.64
CA MET A 3 14.85 7.49 67.58
C MET A 3 16.20 6.75 67.40
N ILE A 4 16.85 6.65 66.25
CA ILE A 4 16.68 7.24 64.92
C ILE A 4 17.47 6.40 63.90
N CYS A 5 17.00 6.41 62.66
CA CYS A 5 17.60 5.81 61.45
C CYS A 5 19.00 6.31 61.10
N LEU A 6 19.81 5.47 60.45
CA LEU A 6 20.67 5.91 59.33
C LEU A 6 20.73 4.81 58.26
N ALA A 7 19.87 4.98 57.24
CA ALA A 7 20.01 4.33 55.95
C ALA A 7 20.81 5.26 55.04
N VAL A 8 22.00 4.84 54.60
CA VAL A 8 22.70 5.45 53.47
C VAL A 8 23.43 4.36 52.69
N THR A 9 23.00 4.15 51.46
CA THR A 9 23.76 3.81 50.24
C THR A 9 22.69 3.77 49.12
N GLY A 10 22.70 4.59 48.06
CA GLY A 10 23.77 5.33 47.42
C GLY A 10 24.10 4.68 46.07
N CYS A 11 23.27 4.91 45.05
CA CYS A 11 23.68 4.75 43.65
C CYS A 11 22.97 5.79 42.77
N SER A 12 23.75 6.81 42.41
CA SER A 12 23.49 7.74 41.33
C SER A 12 23.78 7.07 39.99
N ILE A 13 22.78 7.04 39.12
CA ILE A 13 22.99 6.96 37.67
C ILE A 13 22.44 8.25 37.08
N GLY A 14 23.37 9.16 36.78
CA GLY A 14 23.15 10.22 35.82
C GLY A 14 23.34 9.65 34.42
N LYS A 15 22.35 9.85 33.55
CA LYS A 15 22.56 9.82 32.10
C LYS A 15 21.79 10.95 31.45
N GLN A 16 22.48 11.54 30.48
CA GLN A 16 22.23 12.80 29.83
C GLN A 16 20.98 12.78 28.95
N ASN A 17 20.47 13.98 28.72
CA ASN A 17 19.58 14.35 27.64
C ASN A 17 19.90 13.60 26.35
N ASN A 18 18.92 12.89 25.80
CA ASN A 18 18.77 12.71 24.37
C ASN A 18 17.29 12.86 24.07
N ALA A 19 16.95 13.93 23.36
CA ALA A 19 15.68 14.03 22.65
C ALA A 19 15.64 12.86 21.65
N GLN A 20 14.91 11.81 22.00
CA GLN A 20 14.50 10.82 21.00
C GLN A 20 13.35 11.45 20.22
N GLU A 21 13.69 12.02 19.07
CA GLU A 21 12.76 12.18 17.97
C GLU A 21 12.16 10.79 17.68
N LYS A 22 10.93 10.56 18.14
CA LYS A 22 10.13 9.45 17.66
C LYS A 22 9.97 9.67 16.16
N PRO A 23 10.31 8.70 15.29
CA PRO A 23 9.80 8.75 13.93
C PRO A 23 8.28 8.74 14.07
N GLU A 24 7.60 9.76 13.53
CA GLU A 24 6.17 9.73 13.33
C GLU A 24 5.85 8.47 12.51
N GLN A 25 5.46 7.40 13.20
CA GLN A 25 4.69 6.34 12.58
C GLN A 25 3.37 6.99 12.19
N LYS A 26 3.33 7.49 10.96
CA LYS A 26 2.10 7.82 10.27
C LYS A 26 1.26 6.55 10.32
N ASN A 27 0.32 6.51 11.27
CA ASN A 27 -0.65 5.45 11.41
C ASN A 27 -1.49 5.50 10.14
N ILE A 28 -1.09 4.75 9.13
CA ILE A 28 -1.94 4.49 7.97
C ILE A 28 -3.06 3.64 8.53
N SER A 29 -4.18 4.28 8.88
CA SER A 29 -5.39 3.60 9.24
C SER A 29 -5.82 2.80 8.01
N MET A 30 -5.47 1.50 8.00
CA MET A 30 -6.01 0.56 7.04
C MET A 30 -7.52 0.57 7.28
N ARG A 31 -8.26 1.21 6.36
CA ARG A 31 -9.72 1.16 6.37
C ARG A 31 -10.08 -0.33 6.37
N ASN A 32 -10.77 -0.79 7.43
CA ASN A 32 -11.26 -2.16 7.56
C ASN A 32 -12.13 -2.47 6.34
N VAL A 33 -11.49 -3.00 5.30
CA VAL A 33 -12.16 -3.66 4.21
C VAL A 33 -12.75 -4.91 4.83
N ASN A 34 -14.08 -4.98 4.85
CA ASN A 34 -14.80 -6.18 5.22
C ASN A 34 -14.48 -7.23 4.15
N TYR A 35 -13.34 -7.91 4.29
CA TYR A 35 -12.97 -9.07 3.50
C TYR A 35 -13.97 -10.16 3.86
N GLN A 36 -15.07 -10.21 3.12
CA GLN A 36 -15.87 -11.42 3.01
C GLN A 36 -14.87 -12.51 2.63
N ALA A 37 -14.65 -13.47 3.53
CA ALA A 37 -13.83 -14.66 3.33
C ALA A 37 -14.51 -15.59 2.30
N ASN A 38 -14.77 -15.06 1.11
CA ASN A 38 -14.95 -15.90 -0.06
C ASN A 38 -13.60 -16.57 -0.33
N ASN A 39 -13.60 -17.79 -0.85
CA ASN A 39 -12.46 -18.70 -0.99
C ASN A 39 -11.32 -18.16 -1.88
N ASN A 40 -10.68 -17.06 -1.46
CA ASN A 40 -9.59 -16.39 -2.15
C ASN A 40 -8.31 -17.16 -1.89
N LYS A 41 -8.22 -18.35 -2.48
CA LYS A 41 -7.00 -19.16 -2.45
C LYS A 41 -5.99 -18.60 -3.44
N PRO A 42 -4.68 -18.72 -3.16
CA PRO A 42 -3.66 -18.41 -4.14
C PRO A 42 -3.86 -19.23 -5.42
N ASN A 43 -3.65 -18.59 -6.57
CA ASN A 43 -3.71 -19.27 -7.86
C ASN A 43 -2.34 -19.27 -8.53
N GLU A 44 -1.57 -20.34 -8.31
CA GLU A 44 -0.20 -20.46 -8.81
C GLU A 44 -0.15 -20.48 -10.34
N LYS A 45 -1.09 -21.13 -11.03
CA LYS A 45 -1.11 -21.18 -12.50
C LYS A 45 -1.26 -19.78 -13.11
N VAL A 46 -2.15 -18.97 -12.54
CA VAL A 46 -2.32 -17.59 -12.98
C VAL A 46 -1.11 -16.75 -12.62
N ALA A 47 -0.55 -16.93 -11.41
CA ALA A 47 0.66 -16.22 -11.01
C ALA A 47 1.83 -16.48 -11.96
N ASP A 48 2.12 -17.75 -12.26
CA ASP A 48 3.18 -18.14 -13.19
C ASP A 48 2.93 -17.58 -14.60
N HIS A 49 1.67 -17.56 -15.06
CA HIS A 49 1.28 -16.95 -16.33
C HIS A 49 1.55 -15.44 -16.38
N LEU A 50 1.10 -14.69 -15.37
CA LEU A 50 1.30 -13.23 -15.32
C LEU A 50 2.78 -12.86 -15.15
N ALA A 51 3.54 -13.65 -14.38
CA ALA A 51 4.99 -13.48 -14.28
C ALA A 51 5.70 -13.74 -15.61
N SER A 52 5.31 -14.79 -16.33
CA SER A 52 5.85 -15.10 -17.67
C SER A 52 5.57 -13.97 -18.67
N LEU A 53 4.34 -13.46 -18.67
CA LEU A 53 3.94 -12.34 -19.52
C LEU A 53 4.77 -11.09 -19.22
N ALA A 54 4.92 -10.73 -17.94
CA ALA A 54 5.73 -9.59 -17.52
C ALA A 54 7.23 -9.76 -17.89
N SER A 55 7.79 -10.94 -17.68
CA SER A 55 9.18 -11.27 -18.04
C SER A 55 9.46 -11.21 -19.54
N SER A 56 8.44 -11.35 -20.38
CA SER A 56 8.59 -11.23 -21.85
C SER A 56 8.84 -9.80 -22.33
N ILE A 57 8.59 -8.79 -21.50
CA ILE A 57 8.72 -7.39 -21.87
C ILE A 57 10.20 -6.95 -21.91
N PRO A 58 10.67 -6.33 -23.01
CA PRO A 58 12.05 -5.86 -23.11
C PRO A 58 12.46 -4.92 -21.97
N GLY A 59 13.53 -5.28 -21.28
CA GLY A 59 14.08 -4.49 -20.15
C GLY A 59 13.70 -5.05 -18.78
N VAL A 60 12.73 -5.96 -18.71
CA VAL A 60 12.51 -6.82 -17.54
C VAL A 60 13.61 -7.89 -17.53
N LYS A 61 14.23 -8.06 -16.36
CA LYS A 61 15.25 -9.08 -16.10
C LYS A 61 14.61 -10.34 -15.53
N ASP A 62 13.66 -10.17 -14.62
CA ASP A 62 12.87 -11.24 -14.02
C ASP A 62 11.53 -10.68 -13.53
N ALA A 63 10.54 -11.54 -13.32
CA ALA A 63 9.25 -11.15 -12.77
C ALA A 63 8.69 -12.24 -11.85
N THR A 64 7.91 -11.81 -10.87
CA THR A 64 7.18 -12.67 -9.95
C THR A 64 5.76 -12.15 -9.78
N ALA A 65 4.82 -13.02 -9.47
CA ALA A 65 3.45 -12.62 -9.21
C ALA A 65 2.87 -13.37 -8.01
N VAL A 66 1.97 -12.70 -7.29
CA VAL A 66 1.11 -13.30 -6.28
C VAL A 66 -0.33 -12.96 -6.65
N VAL A 67 -1.18 -13.99 -6.71
CA VAL A 67 -2.57 -13.86 -7.15
C VAL A 67 -3.47 -14.41 -6.08
N ILE A 68 -4.41 -13.59 -5.60
CA ILE A 68 -5.39 -13.95 -4.58
C ILE A 68 -6.78 -13.52 -5.05
N GLY A 69 -7.64 -14.52 -5.31
CA GLY A 69 -8.98 -14.29 -5.85
C GLY A 69 -8.92 -13.57 -7.20
N LYS A 70 -9.44 -12.34 -7.27
CA LYS A 70 -9.45 -11.50 -8.47
C LYS A 70 -8.29 -10.51 -8.57
N TYR A 71 -7.43 -10.45 -7.54
CA TYR A 71 -6.36 -9.47 -7.44
C TYR A 71 -5.02 -10.14 -7.74
N ALA A 72 -4.17 -9.42 -8.46
CA ALA A 72 -2.80 -9.85 -8.76
C ALA A 72 -1.82 -8.73 -8.43
N VAL A 73 -0.70 -9.06 -7.82
CA VAL A 73 0.44 -8.16 -7.66
C VAL A 73 1.61 -8.77 -8.42
N VAL A 74 2.16 -8.02 -9.37
CA VAL A 74 3.25 -8.43 -10.24
C VAL A 74 4.47 -7.56 -9.92
N GLY A 75 5.53 -8.19 -9.42
CA GLY A 75 6.82 -7.56 -9.20
C GLY A 75 7.74 -7.79 -10.38
N ILE A 76 8.38 -6.73 -10.88
CA ILE A 76 9.38 -6.80 -11.94
C ILE A 76 10.76 -6.38 -11.42
N ASP A 77 11.77 -7.19 -11.71
CA ASP A 77 13.18 -6.82 -11.60
C ASP A 77 13.61 -6.25 -12.95
N VAL A 78 14.13 -5.03 -12.95
CA VAL A 78 14.60 -4.34 -14.15
C VAL A 78 16.12 -4.34 -14.19
N LYS A 79 16.71 -4.24 -15.38
CA LYS A 79 18.17 -4.23 -15.51
C LYS A 79 18.80 -3.12 -14.66
N ALA A 80 19.91 -3.45 -13.99
CA ALA A 80 20.65 -2.47 -13.20
C ALA A 80 21.11 -1.29 -14.08
N LYS A 81 21.13 -0.08 -13.49
CA LYS A 81 21.56 1.20 -14.10
C LYS A 81 20.57 1.87 -15.07
N LEU A 82 19.30 1.48 -15.06
CA LEU A 82 18.26 2.24 -15.78
C LEU A 82 17.89 3.50 -15.01
N ASP A 83 17.70 4.61 -15.74
CA ASP A 83 17.11 5.81 -15.15
C ASP A 83 15.63 5.59 -14.77
N ARG A 84 15.12 6.44 -13.87
CA ARG A 84 13.75 6.32 -13.35
C ARG A 84 12.69 6.39 -14.46
N SER A 85 12.86 7.28 -15.45
CA SER A 85 11.95 7.40 -16.59
C SER A 85 11.85 6.11 -17.41
N ARG A 86 12.96 5.40 -17.57
CA ARG A 86 13.04 4.14 -18.31
C ARG A 86 12.40 3.01 -17.51
N VAL A 87 12.61 2.97 -16.20
CA VAL A 87 11.90 2.03 -15.31
C VAL A 87 10.40 2.26 -15.35
N GLU A 88 9.93 3.51 -15.32
CA GLU A 88 8.52 3.85 -15.41
C GLU A 88 7.92 3.46 -16.77
N SER A 89 8.67 3.66 -17.86
CA SER A 89 8.25 3.23 -19.22
C SER A 89 8.13 1.70 -19.34
N ILE A 90 9.07 0.95 -18.73
CA ILE A 90 8.99 -0.51 -18.67
C ILE A 90 7.79 -0.94 -17.82
N LYS A 91 7.58 -0.34 -16.64
CA LYS A 91 6.41 -0.61 -15.78
C LYS A 91 5.10 -0.37 -16.53
N TYR A 92 5.00 0.72 -17.29
CA TYR A 92 3.84 1.02 -18.13
C TYR A 92 3.63 -0.06 -19.20
N SER A 93 4.69 -0.49 -19.89
CA SER A 93 4.62 -1.53 -20.91
C SER A 93 4.15 -2.87 -20.33
N VAL A 94 4.64 -3.24 -19.14
CA VAL A 94 4.18 -4.43 -18.42
C VAL A 94 2.71 -4.30 -18.00
N ALA A 95 2.31 -3.16 -17.44
CA ALA A 95 0.92 -2.91 -17.05
C ALA A 95 -0.03 -3.00 -18.24
N GLU A 96 0.35 -2.45 -19.40
CA GLU A 96 -0.47 -2.51 -20.61
C GLU A 96 -0.57 -3.94 -21.17
N SER A 97 0.51 -4.73 -21.07
CA SER A 97 0.49 -6.14 -21.45
C SER A 97 -0.46 -6.96 -20.56
N LEU A 98 -0.44 -6.70 -19.25
CA LEU A 98 -1.30 -7.39 -18.27
C LEU A 98 -2.76 -6.96 -18.39
N LYS A 99 -3.02 -5.69 -18.70
CA LYS A 99 -4.37 -5.14 -18.87
C LYS A 99 -5.20 -5.86 -19.94
N HIS A 100 -4.54 -6.34 -21.00
CA HIS A 100 -5.18 -7.11 -22.06
C HIS A 100 -5.31 -8.61 -21.75
N ASP A 101 -4.72 -9.09 -20.67
CA ASP A 101 -4.88 -10.46 -20.20
C ASP A 101 -6.12 -10.58 -19.31
N PRO A 102 -7.03 -11.54 -19.55
CA PRO A 102 -8.22 -11.73 -18.71
C PRO A 102 -7.90 -11.95 -17.22
N ASN A 103 -6.76 -12.54 -16.89
CA ASN A 103 -6.31 -12.75 -15.52
C ASN A 103 -5.46 -11.58 -14.99
N GLY A 104 -4.95 -10.73 -15.87
CA GLY A 104 -4.08 -9.59 -15.56
C GLY A 104 -4.81 -8.25 -15.51
N ALA A 105 -6.09 -8.18 -15.88
CA ALA A 105 -6.86 -6.94 -15.95
C ALA A 105 -6.88 -6.12 -14.65
N ASN A 106 -6.75 -6.77 -13.49
CA ASN A 106 -6.69 -6.14 -12.17
C ASN A 106 -5.28 -6.23 -11.53
N ALA A 107 -4.25 -6.46 -12.33
CA ALA A 107 -2.89 -6.62 -11.84
C ALA A 107 -2.26 -5.27 -11.50
N VAL A 108 -1.61 -5.20 -10.35
CA VAL A 108 -0.81 -4.07 -9.92
C VAL A 108 0.66 -4.38 -10.17
N VAL A 109 1.37 -3.50 -10.89
CA VAL A 109 2.79 -3.69 -11.23
C VAL A 109 3.68 -2.86 -10.32
N VAL A 110 4.66 -3.52 -9.70
CA VAL A 110 5.70 -2.90 -8.87
C VAL A 110 7.07 -3.19 -9.43
N ALA A 111 7.97 -2.21 -9.38
CA ALA A 111 9.31 -2.30 -9.97
C ALA A 111 10.42 -1.98 -8.95
N ASP A 112 10.08 -1.94 -7.67
CA ASP A 112 11.05 -1.73 -6.61
C ASP A 112 11.64 -3.08 -6.14
N ILE A 113 12.96 -3.07 -5.90
CA ILE A 113 13.73 -4.27 -5.57
C ILE A 113 13.19 -4.92 -4.29
N ASP A 114 12.90 -4.10 -3.27
CA ASP A 114 12.45 -4.59 -1.96
C ASP A 114 11.10 -5.32 -2.07
N THR A 115 10.12 -4.76 -2.79
CA THR A 115 8.81 -5.41 -2.97
C THR A 115 8.90 -6.61 -3.90
N TYR A 116 9.74 -6.57 -4.94
CA TYR A 116 10.01 -7.74 -5.78
C TYR A 116 10.53 -8.93 -4.93
N GLU A 117 11.54 -8.70 -4.07
CA GLU A 117 12.09 -9.76 -3.23
C GLU A 117 11.07 -10.29 -2.22
N ARG A 118 10.25 -9.41 -1.64
CA ARG A 118 9.14 -9.81 -0.75
C ARG A 118 8.10 -10.65 -1.49
N LEU A 119 7.69 -10.25 -2.68
CA LEU A 119 6.75 -11.02 -3.52
C LEU A 119 7.32 -12.40 -3.88
N LYS A 120 8.61 -12.46 -4.22
CA LYS A 120 9.31 -13.71 -4.52
C LYS A 120 9.33 -14.65 -3.32
N GLN A 121 9.65 -14.13 -2.14
CA GLN A 121 9.63 -14.90 -0.89
C GLN A 121 8.23 -15.43 -0.57
N MET A 122 7.19 -14.59 -0.69
CA MET A 122 5.80 -15.03 -0.50
C MET A 122 5.41 -16.12 -1.48
N GLY A 123 5.71 -15.96 -2.77
CA GLY A 123 5.48 -17.00 -3.78
C GLY A 123 6.12 -18.33 -3.39
N ASN A 124 7.38 -18.30 -2.95
CA ASN A 124 8.08 -19.50 -2.47
C ASN A 124 7.41 -20.14 -1.24
N GLN A 125 6.90 -19.35 -0.30
CA GLN A 125 6.18 -19.86 0.87
C GLN A 125 4.84 -20.50 0.48
N ILE A 126 4.09 -19.86 -0.42
CA ILE A 126 2.83 -20.40 -0.97
C ILE A 126 3.07 -21.73 -1.67
N LYS A 127 4.11 -21.83 -2.52
CA LYS A 127 4.49 -23.08 -3.21
C LYS A 127 4.86 -24.22 -2.25
N ARG A 128 5.36 -23.88 -1.06
CA ARG A 128 5.66 -24.84 0.02
C ARG A 128 4.44 -25.21 0.87
N GLY A 129 3.24 -24.73 0.51
CA GLY A 129 2.00 -24.98 1.24
C GLY A 129 1.78 -24.06 2.45
N ASN A 130 2.68 -23.11 2.70
CA ASN A 130 2.47 -22.12 3.76
C ASN A 130 1.60 -20.99 3.20
N THR A 131 0.33 -20.94 3.58
CA THR A 131 -0.64 -19.91 3.15
C THR A 131 -1.33 -19.25 4.36
N GLY A 132 -0.61 -19.16 5.48
CA GLY A 132 -1.15 -18.63 6.74
C GLY A 132 -1.39 -17.11 6.73
N GLU A 133 -1.96 -16.61 7.82
CA GLU A 133 -2.29 -15.18 8.02
C GLU A 133 -1.11 -14.24 7.74
N GLY A 134 0.12 -14.64 8.08
CA GLY A 134 1.31 -13.81 7.87
C GLY A 134 1.58 -13.46 6.39
N ILE A 135 1.28 -14.35 5.44
CA ILE A 135 1.45 -14.01 4.00
C ILE A 135 0.37 -13.05 3.54
N LEU A 136 -0.86 -13.21 4.05
CA LEU A 136 -1.95 -12.31 3.72
C LEU A 136 -1.69 -10.91 4.27
N GLU A 137 -1.11 -10.80 5.46
CA GLU A 137 -0.72 -9.53 6.08
C GLU A 137 0.41 -8.84 5.29
N GLU A 138 1.43 -9.58 4.86
CA GLU A 138 2.50 -9.08 4.00
C GLU A 138 1.97 -8.60 2.64
N LEU A 139 1.06 -9.37 2.02
CA LEU A 139 0.42 -8.97 0.78
C LEU A 139 -0.45 -7.73 0.98
N ALA A 140 -1.24 -7.66 2.06
CA ALA A 140 -2.05 -6.50 2.38
C ALA A 140 -1.19 -5.25 2.61
N ALA A 141 -0.02 -5.39 3.26
CA ALA A 141 0.92 -4.29 3.44
C ALA A 141 1.52 -3.80 2.10
N ILE A 142 1.82 -4.71 1.16
CA ILE A 142 2.28 -4.36 -0.19
C ILE A 142 1.16 -3.66 -0.96
N VAL A 143 -0.02 -4.28 -1.02
CA VAL A 143 -1.18 -3.75 -1.72
C VAL A 143 -1.56 -2.39 -1.15
N GLY A 144 -1.61 -2.21 0.17
CA GLY A 144 -1.93 -0.93 0.81
C GLY A 144 -0.96 0.21 0.49
N ARG A 145 0.30 -0.10 0.19
CA ARG A 145 1.28 0.90 -0.28
C ARG A 145 1.08 1.28 -1.74
N VAL A 146 0.62 0.34 -2.57
CA VAL A 146 0.56 0.48 -4.04
C VAL A 146 -0.85 0.80 -4.57
N MET A 147 -1.89 0.52 -3.78
CA MET A 147 -3.30 0.83 -4.04
C MET A 147 -3.75 2.31 -3.97
N PRO A 148 -2.98 3.35 -3.59
CA PRO A 148 -3.53 4.70 -3.55
C PRO A 148 -3.77 5.34 -4.94
N GLN A 149 -3.67 4.59 -6.04
CA GLN A 149 -3.87 5.08 -7.42
C GLN A 149 -4.95 4.33 -8.21
N VAL A 150 -5.82 3.58 -7.53
CA VAL A 150 -7.07 3.14 -8.18
C VAL A 150 -8.07 4.28 -8.01
N PRO A 151 -8.62 4.84 -9.12
CA PRO A 151 -9.59 5.92 -8.99
C PRO A 151 -10.78 5.43 -8.14
N ASN A 152 -11.28 6.33 -7.28
CA ASN A 152 -12.30 6.03 -6.28
C ASN A 152 -13.64 5.56 -6.89
N ASP A 153 -13.80 5.67 -8.20
CA ASP A 153 -14.96 5.23 -8.98
C ASP A 153 -15.12 3.70 -9.01
N LEU A 154 -14.06 2.93 -8.73
CA LEU A 154 -14.15 1.46 -8.58
C LEU A 154 -14.41 1.01 -7.13
N ILE A 155 -14.27 1.93 -6.16
CA ILE A 155 -14.66 1.73 -4.76
C ILE A 155 -15.88 2.60 -4.49
N GLU A 156 -17.04 2.23 -5.05
CA GLU A 156 -18.32 2.80 -4.63
C GLU A 156 -18.65 2.32 -3.20
N ASN A 157 -17.92 2.84 -2.21
CA ASN A 157 -18.43 2.91 -0.85
C ASN A 157 -19.38 4.09 -0.82
N LYS A 158 -20.67 3.82 -1.07
CA LYS A 158 -21.76 4.80 -1.10
C LYS A 158 -21.95 5.58 0.22
N GLU A 159 -21.14 5.35 1.25
CA GLU A 159 -21.39 5.86 2.60
C GLU A 159 -20.26 6.64 3.28
N THR A 160 -19.15 6.96 2.62
CA THR A 160 -18.20 7.90 3.23
C THR A 160 -17.85 9.03 2.29
N ASN A 161 -18.64 10.11 2.34
CA ASN A 161 -18.21 11.43 1.89
C ASN A 161 -17.02 11.87 2.77
N PRO A 162 -15.76 11.77 2.29
CA PRO A 162 -14.58 12.03 3.13
C PRO A 162 -14.49 13.50 3.54
N ILE A 163 -15.18 14.37 2.81
CA ILE A 163 -15.19 15.81 2.97
C ILE A 163 -15.80 16.22 4.32
N LYS A 164 -16.86 15.53 4.78
CA LYS A 164 -17.58 15.89 6.02
C LYS A 164 -16.80 15.61 7.31
N ALA A 165 -15.75 14.79 7.26
CA ALA A 165 -14.99 14.44 8.46
C ALA A 165 -14.03 15.57 8.90
N ASN A 166 -13.68 16.49 7.99
CA ASN A 166 -12.77 17.58 8.26
C ASN A 166 -13.47 18.91 8.62
N ASP A 167 -14.78 19.02 8.34
CA ASP A 167 -15.60 20.23 8.62
C ASP A 167 -15.61 20.62 10.10
N LYS A 168 -15.38 19.67 11.02
CA LYS A 168 -15.37 19.95 12.48
C LYS A 168 -14.14 20.74 12.97
N GLN A 169 -13.16 20.97 12.11
CA GLN A 169 -11.91 21.68 12.45
C GLN A 169 -11.89 23.12 11.92
N LEU A 170 -12.83 23.51 11.06
CA LEU A 170 -12.90 24.84 10.48
C LEU A 170 -13.85 25.75 11.28
N PRO A 171 -13.50 27.03 11.51
CA PRO A 171 -14.46 28.04 11.93
C PRO A 171 -15.63 28.14 10.95
N LYS A 172 -16.86 28.30 11.46
CA LYS A 172 -18.09 28.30 10.65
C LYS A 172 -18.10 29.31 9.50
N ASP A 173 -17.38 30.41 9.64
CA ASP A 173 -17.32 31.47 8.64
C ASP A 173 -16.50 31.02 7.42
N GLU A 174 -15.38 30.33 7.63
CA GLU A 174 -14.54 29.75 6.58
C GLU A 174 -15.24 28.57 5.88
N GLU A 175 -16.02 27.76 6.62
CA GLU A 175 -16.84 26.69 6.03
C GLU A 175 -17.85 27.23 5.01
N ASN A 176 -18.49 28.35 5.31
CA ASN A 176 -19.48 28.97 4.44
C ASN A 176 -18.86 29.57 3.18
N GLU A 177 -17.66 30.15 3.28
CA GLU A 177 -16.92 30.69 2.12
C GLU A 177 -16.46 29.57 1.19
N LEU A 178 -15.87 28.50 1.75
CA LEU A 178 -15.42 27.34 0.97
C LEU A 178 -16.57 26.63 0.26
N ARG A 179 -17.75 26.56 0.89
CA ARG A 179 -18.95 25.98 0.25
C ARG A 179 -19.44 26.82 -0.92
N LYS A 180 -19.41 28.15 -0.81
CA LYS A 180 -19.77 29.05 -1.92
C LYS A 180 -18.79 28.89 -3.10
N GLU A 181 -17.49 28.87 -2.82
CA GLU A 181 -16.48 28.65 -3.87
C GLU A 181 -16.66 27.30 -4.57
N GLN A 182 -16.94 26.23 -3.81
CA GLN A 182 -17.18 24.92 -4.41
C GLN A 182 -18.45 24.88 -5.27
N GLU A 183 -19.53 25.53 -4.84
CA GLU A 183 -20.76 25.64 -5.63
C GLU A 183 -20.55 26.46 -6.91
N ASP A 184 -19.79 27.57 -6.84
CA ASP A 184 -19.45 28.39 -8.00
C ASP A 184 -18.57 27.64 -9.00
N GLN A 185 -17.58 26.89 -8.52
CA GLN A 185 -16.71 26.05 -9.35
C GLN A 185 -17.49 24.93 -10.04
N SER A 186 -18.38 24.26 -9.30
CA SER A 186 -19.25 23.20 -9.82
C SER A 186 -20.20 23.70 -10.89
N ASN A 187 -20.87 24.83 -10.64
CA ASN A 187 -21.81 25.44 -11.57
C ASN A 187 -21.11 26.01 -12.82
N ASN A 188 -19.85 26.43 -12.72
CA ASN A 188 -19.05 26.83 -13.88
C ASN A 188 -18.62 25.66 -14.75
N HIS A 189 -18.40 24.48 -14.16
CA HIS A 189 -18.05 23.27 -14.92
C HIS A 189 -19.25 22.69 -15.68
N LEU A 190 -20.47 22.91 -15.17
CA LEU A 190 -21.73 22.48 -15.81
C LEU A 190 -22.21 23.43 -16.94
N LYS A 191 -21.61 24.61 -17.09
CA LYS A 191 -21.98 25.63 -18.08
C LYS A 191 -21.03 25.71 -19.29
N ARG A 192 -20.12 24.76 -19.46
CA ARG A 192 -19.25 24.64 -20.64
C ARG A 192 -19.65 23.48 -21.53
#